data_AF-A0AAU3JXC7-F1
#
_entry.id   AF-A0AAU3JXC7-F1
#
_cell.length_a   1.000
_cell.length_b   1.000
_cell.length_c   1.000
_cell.angle_alpha   90.00
_cell.angle_beta   90.00
_cell.angle_gamma   90.00
#
_symmetry.space_group_name_H-M   'P 1'
#
loop_
_entity.id
_entity.type
_entity.pdbx_description
1 polymer ?
#
loop_
_entity_poly.entity_id
_entity_poly.type
_entity_poly.pdbx_seq_one_letter_code
_entity_poly.pdbx_strand_id
1 'polypeptide(L)'
;MRTSADRSSELLEVFRLRSEERLRKECTDEVVAAHDAAPLGLHDDRTQRVLRALRSLPVSGKHIIFSEGPDGPWRVAQIALGMPGNLLLTEQSFEDYEDAMRHIFTARRAQLLQN
;
A
#
# COMPACT_ATOMS: atom_id res chain seq x y z
N MET A 1 28.87 -7.48 -25.15
CA MET A 1 29.43 -7.99 -23.87
C MET A 1 28.53 -7.50 -22.75
N ARG A 2 28.03 -8.39 -21.87
CA ARG A 2 27.20 -7.97 -20.72
C ARG A 2 28.08 -7.27 -19.67
N THR A 3 27.61 -6.13 -19.18
CA THR A 3 28.28 -5.33 -18.15
C THR A 3 27.95 -5.84 -16.74
N SER A 4 28.64 -5.32 -15.73
CA SER A 4 28.26 -5.54 -14.33
C SER A 4 26.87 -4.99 -14.02
N ALA A 5 26.50 -3.83 -14.59
CA ALA A 5 25.17 -3.24 -14.45
C ALA A 5 24.08 -4.17 -14.99
N ASP A 6 24.30 -4.78 -16.17
CA ASP A 6 23.34 -5.73 -16.77
C ASP A 6 23.11 -6.97 -15.89
N ARG A 7 24.13 -7.40 -15.13
CA ARG A 7 24.00 -8.52 -14.19
C ARG A 7 23.25 -8.11 -12.92
N SER A 8 23.55 -6.94 -12.37
CA SER A 8 22.86 -6.42 -11.18
C SER A 8 21.36 -6.21 -11.47
N SER A 9 21.01 -5.69 -12.64
CA SER A 9 19.61 -5.50 -13.05
C SER A 9 18.87 -6.83 -13.18
N GLU A 10 19.50 -7.87 -13.76
CA GLU A 10 18.91 -9.21 -13.83
C GLU A 10 18.66 -9.81 -12.44
N LEU A 11 19.64 -9.69 -11.53
CA LEU A 11 19.49 -10.19 -10.16
C LEU A 11 18.40 -9.44 -9.38
N LEU A 12 18.32 -8.12 -9.55
CA LEU A 12 17.31 -7.28 -8.93
C LEU A 12 15.91 -7.69 -9.42
N GLU A 13 15.77 -7.97 -10.71
CA GLU A 13 14.50 -8.40 -11.29
C GLU A 13 14.06 -9.77 -10.78
N VAL A 14 14.98 -10.74 -10.71
CA VAL A 14 14.68 -12.06 -10.11
C VAL A 14 14.28 -11.92 -8.64
N PHE A 15 14.97 -11.08 -7.89
CA PHE A 15 14.64 -10.79 -6.50
C PHE A 15 13.26 -10.15 -6.36
N ARG A 16 12.93 -9.17 -7.21
CA ARG A 16 11.63 -8.49 -7.24
C ARG A 16 10.50 -9.50 -7.45
N LEU A 17 10.59 -10.31 -8.51
CA LEU A 17 9.57 -11.31 -8.84
C LEU A 17 9.33 -12.31 -7.70
N ARG A 18 10.40 -12.83 -7.09
CA ARG A 18 10.30 -13.76 -5.96
C ARG A 18 9.70 -13.10 -4.71
N SER A 19 10.07 -11.86 -4.46
CA SER A 19 9.55 -11.09 -3.32
C SER A 19 8.06 -10.81 -3.49
N GLU A 20 7.61 -10.43 -4.69
CA GLU A 20 6.20 -10.22 -5.02
C GLU A 20 5.39 -11.51 -4.91
N GLU A 21 5.89 -12.63 -5.43
CA GLU A 21 5.21 -13.92 -5.32
C GLU A 21 5.02 -14.34 -3.85
N ARG A 22 6.09 -14.22 -3.05
CA ARG A 22 6.02 -14.51 -1.61
C ARG A 22 5.02 -13.60 -0.91
N LEU A 23 5.06 -12.30 -1.21
CA LEU A 23 4.16 -11.31 -0.61
C LEU A 23 2.69 -11.62 -0.94
N ARG A 24 2.38 -12.00 -2.19
CA ARG A 24 1.04 -12.42 -2.59
C ARG A 24 0.57 -13.65 -1.79
N LYS A 25 1.44 -14.62 -1.51
CA LYS A 25 1.13 -15.80 -0.67
C LYS A 25 0.94 -15.45 0.81
N GLU A 26 1.65 -14.44 1.31
CA GLU A 26 1.59 -14.02 2.71
C GLU A 26 0.41 -13.06 3.01
N CYS A 27 -0.19 -12.45 1.98
CA CYS A 27 -1.34 -11.57 2.10
C CYS A 27 -2.66 -12.37 2.23
N THR A 28 -2.79 -13.07 3.35
CA THR A 28 -3.93 -13.95 3.65
C THR A 28 -5.06 -13.22 4.38
N ASP A 29 -6.23 -13.87 4.51
CA ASP A 29 -7.37 -13.31 5.24
C ASP A 29 -7.06 -13.06 6.73
N GLU A 30 -6.13 -13.82 7.34
CA GLU A 30 -5.69 -13.55 8.71
C GLU A 30 -4.95 -12.21 8.82
N VAL A 31 -4.18 -11.82 7.79
CA VAL A 31 -3.53 -10.50 7.75
C VAL A 31 -4.56 -9.39 7.62
N VAL A 32 -5.62 -9.62 6.84
CA VAL A 32 -6.75 -8.70 6.70
C VAL A 32 -7.44 -8.52 8.03
N ALA A 33 -7.84 -9.62 8.68
CA ALA A 33 -8.51 -9.59 9.97
C ALA A 33 -7.64 -8.93 11.07
N ALA A 34 -6.33 -9.21 11.09
CA ALA A 34 -5.41 -8.59 12.03
C ALA A 34 -5.27 -7.07 11.82
N HIS A 35 -5.22 -6.63 10.56
CA HIS A 35 -5.21 -5.20 10.25
C HIS A 35 -6.54 -4.55 10.61
N ASP A 36 -7.67 -5.16 10.26
CA ASP A 36 -8.99 -4.59 10.50
C ASP A 36 -9.30 -4.43 11.98
N ALA A 37 -8.86 -5.40 12.81
CA ALA A 37 -9.04 -5.35 14.25
C ALA A 37 -8.25 -4.22 14.94
N ALA A 38 -7.08 -3.84 14.40
CA ALA A 38 -6.24 -2.79 14.97
C ALA A 38 -5.30 -2.16 13.93
N PRO A 39 -5.76 -1.25 13.05
CA PRO A 39 -4.95 -0.69 11.96
C PRO A 39 -3.68 0.06 12.43
N LEU A 40 -3.75 0.64 13.63
CA LEU A 40 -2.64 1.32 14.31
C LEU A 40 -1.91 0.43 15.33
N GLY A 41 -2.36 -0.81 15.49
CA GLY A 41 -1.88 -1.73 16.50
C GLY A 41 -0.51 -2.34 16.20
N LEU A 42 -0.01 -3.06 17.21
CA LEU A 42 1.12 -3.96 17.01
C LEU A 42 0.63 -5.19 16.25
N HIS A 43 1.43 -5.64 15.30
CA HIS A 43 1.12 -6.83 14.51
C HIS A 43 2.29 -7.80 14.54
N ASP A 44 1.98 -9.07 14.25
CA ASP A 44 2.98 -10.11 14.10
C ASP A 44 3.90 -9.87 12.89
N ASP A 45 4.98 -10.65 12.79
CA ASP A 45 5.99 -10.45 11.74
C ASP A 45 5.40 -10.60 10.34
N ARG A 46 4.45 -11.53 10.14
CA ARG A 46 3.78 -11.74 8.84
C ARG A 46 3.00 -10.49 8.43
N THR A 47 2.09 -10.03 9.29
CA THR A 47 1.27 -8.86 9.02
C THR A 47 2.12 -7.61 8.83
N GLN A 48 3.13 -7.40 9.68
CA GLN A 48 4.07 -6.29 9.53
C GLN A 48 4.81 -6.34 8.19
N ARG A 49 5.23 -7.52 7.72
CA ARG A 49 5.91 -7.66 6.42
C ARG A 49 5.00 -7.27 5.27
N VAL A 50 3.75 -7.74 5.28
CA VAL A 50 2.74 -7.35 4.28
C VAL A 50 2.51 -5.84 4.31
N LEU A 51 2.29 -5.26 5.50
CA LEU A 51 2.07 -3.82 5.63
C LEU A 51 3.26 -3.00 5.14
N ARG A 52 4.50 -3.41 5.44
CA ARG A 52 5.70 -2.74 4.92
C ARG A 52 5.73 -2.74 3.40
N ALA A 53 5.41 -3.87 2.78
CA ALA A 53 5.40 -3.95 1.32
C ALA A 53 4.28 -3.12 0.68
N LEU A 54 3.06 -3.13 1.23
CA LEU A 54 1.98 -2.25 0.78
C LEU A 54 2.32 -0.77 0.97
N ARG A 55 3.05 -0.44 2.05
CA ARG A 55 3.56 0.91 2.31
C ARG A 55 4.73 1.29 1.41
N SER A 56 5.42 0.35 0.77
CA SER A 56 6.50 0.62 -0.19
C SER A 56 6.06 0.66 -1.66
N LEU A 57 4.77 0.44 -1.95
CA LEU A 57 4.24 0.57 -3.32
C LEU A 57 4.61 1.93 -3.95
N PRO A 58 4.77 1.98 -5.30
CA PRO A 58 5.11 3.20 -6.03
C PRO A 58 4.23 4.38 -5.61
N VAL A 59 4.82 5.57 -5.58
CA VAL A 59 4.12 6.79 -5.14
C VAL A 59 2.98 7.15 -6.09
N SER A 60 3.20 7.06 -7.40
CA SER A 60 2.14 7.31 -8.38
C SER A 60 1.00 6.29 -8.28
N GLY A 61 -0.24 6.76 -8.25
CA GLY A 61 -1.46 5.95 -8.09
C GLY A 61 -1.72 5.46 -6.67
N LYS A 62 -0.86 5.80 -5.71
CA LYS A 62 -0.98 5.31 -4.33
C LYS A 62 -2.11 6.01 -3.59
N HIS A 63 -2.98 5.22 -2.96
CA HIS A 63 -4.03 5.72 -2.08
C HIS A 63 -3.43 6.31 -0.79
N ILE A 64 -3.91 7.48 -0.35
CA ILE A 64 -3.53 8.15 0.90
C ILE A 64 -4.76 8.70 1.62
N ILE A 65 -4.62 8.99 2.92
CA ILE A 65 -5.64 9.69 3.71
C ILE A 65 -5.37 11.18 3.62
N PHE A 66 -6.41 11.96 3.33
CA PHE A 66 -6.41 13.41 3.31
C PHE A 66 -7.33 13.92 4.43
N SER A 67 -6.81 14.80 5.29
CA SER A 67 -7.59 15.40 6.37
C SER A 67 -8.27 16.67 5.87
N GLU A 68 -9.60 16.77 5.98
CA GLU A 68 -10.36 17.99 5.64
C GLU A 68 -10.40 19.01 6.79
N GLY A 69 -9.92 18.63 7.97
CA GLY A 69 -9.78 19.48 9.16
C GLY A 69 -8.73 18.92 10.14
N PRO A 70 -8.58 19.52 11.34
CA PRO A 70 -7.63 19.03 12.36
C PRO A 70 -7.90 17.60 12.81
N ASP A 71 -9.18 17.25 12.96
CA ASP A 71 -9.65 15.96 13.50
C ASP A 71 -10.61 15.25 12.52
N GLY A 72 -10.37 15.44 11.23
CA GLY A 72 -11.23 14.93 10.16
C GLY A 72 -12.28 15.95 9.67
N PRO A 73 -13.21 15.52 8.82
CA PRO A 73 -13.35 14.14 8.31
C PRO A 73 -12.17 13.73 7.40
N TRP A 74 -12.00 12.42 7.20
CA TRP A 74 -10.88 11.83 6.48
C TRP A 74 -11.31 11.33 5.12
N ARG A 75 -10.82 11.96 4.06
CA ARG A 75 -11.04 11.51 2.68
C ARG A 75 -9.93 10.63 2.19
N VAL A 76 -10.25 9.83 1.18
CA VAL A 76 -9.25 9.08 0.44
C VAL A 76 -8.85 9.86 -0.80
N ALA A 77 -7.55 9.92 -1.07
CA ALA A 77 -7.01 10.49 -2.30
C ALA A 77 -6.08 9.47 -2.97
N GLN A 78 -5.89 9.60 -4.28
CA GLN A 78 -4.80 8.94 -5.00
C GLN A 78 -3.75 9.97 -5.40
N ILE A 79 -2.47 9.59 -5.29
CA ILE A 79 -1.39 10.44 -5.78
C ILE A 79 -1.36 10.41 -7.30
N ALA A 80 -1.58 11.56 -7.93
CA ALA A 80 -1.60 11.76 -9.37
C ALA A 80 -0.56 12.80 -9.77
N LEU A 81 0.65 12.36 -10.11
CA LEU A 81 1.76 13.25 -10.43
C LEU A 81 1.47 14.07 -11.70
N GLY A 82 1.74 15.38 -11.65
CA GLY A 82 1.55 16.29 -12.79
C GLY A 82 0.22 17.04 -12.80
N MET A 83 -0.64 16.81 -11.81
CA MET A 83 -1.86 17.59 -11.58
C MET A 83 -1.63 18.68 -10.51
N PRO A 84 -2.43 19.77 -10.48
CA PRO A 84 -2.42 20.71 -9.36
C PRO A 84 -2.62 19.98 -8.02
N GLY A 85 -1.71 20.19 -7.08
CA GLY A 85 -1.71 19.49 -5.79
C GLY A 85 -1.25 18.02 -5.83
N ASN A 86 -0.98 17.46 -7.02
CA ASN A 86 -0.55 16.07 -7.24
C ASN A 86 -1.46 15.00 -6.62
N LEU A 87 -2.75 15.31 -6.44
CA LEU A 87 -3.72 14.45 -5.77
C LEU A 87 -5.04 14.45 -6.53
N LEU A 88 -5.67 13.28 -6.57
CA LEU A 88 -7.06 13.11 -6.98
C LEU A 88 -7.87 12.69 -5.75
N LEU A 89 -8.72 13.58 -5.24
CA LEU A 89 -9.63 13.27 -4.14
C LEU A 89 -10.74 12.33 -4.64
N THR A 90 -10.98 11.25 -3.91
CA THR A 90 -12.10 10.34 -4.14
C THR A 90 -13.35 10.86 -3.44
N GLU A 91 -14.53 10.36 -3.80
CA GLU A 91 -15.79 10.72 -3.15
C GLU A 91 -15.94 10.10 -1.75
N GLN A 92 -15.15 9.08 -1.42
CA GLN A 92 -15.18 8.43 -0.11
C GLN A 92 -14.62 9.35 0.99
N SER A 93 -15.40 9.49 2.05
CA SER A 93 -15.05 10.16 3.29
C SER A 93 -15.39 9.28 4.49
N PHE A 94 -14.63 9.41 5.57
CA PHE A 94 -14.76 8.64 6.80
C PHE A 94 -14.76 9.59 7.99
N GLU A 95 -15.52 9.25 9.03
CA GLU A 95 -15.57 9.95 10.32
C GLU A 95 -14.69 9.27 11.39
N ASP A 96 -13.94 8.25 10.99
CA ASP A 96 -12.92 7.62 11.83
C ASP A 96 -11.66 7.39 11.00
N TYR A 97 -10.50 7.69 11.60
CA TYR A 97 -9.22 7.57 10.92
C TYR A 97 -8.86 6.11 10.63
N GLU A 98 -9.17 5.19 11.55
CA GLU A 98 -8.87 3.77 11.37
C GLU A 98 -9.74 3.15 10.27
N ASP A 99 -10.98 3.61 10.10
CA ASP A 99 -11.83 3.21 8.97
C ASP A 99 -11.24 3.63 7.62
N ALA A 100 -10.71 4.86 7.52
CA ALA A 100 -9.97 5.29 6.34
C ALA A 100 -8.71 4.42 6.11
N MET A 101 -8.01 4.00 7.17
CA MET A 101 -6.87 3.08 7.06
C MET A 101 -7.28 1.70 6.56
N ARG A 102 -8.37 1.12 7.08
CA ARG A 102 -8.95 -0.17 6.61
C ARG A 102 -9.30 -0.11 5.14
N HIS A 103 -9.91 1.00 4.71
CA HIS A 103 -10.23 1.23 3.30
C HIS A 103 -8.97 1.27 2.42
N ILE A 104 -7.96 2.05 2.80
CA ILE A 104 -6.71 2.15 2.04
C ILE A 104 -5.96 0.83 1.98
N PHE A 105 -5.94 0.08 3.09
CA PHE A 105 -5.35 -1.26 3.11
C PHE A 105 -6.01 -2.16 2.07
N THR A 106 -7.34 -2.17 2.02
CA THR A 106 -8.11 -2.93 1.02
C THR A 106 -7.79 -2.51 -0.40
N ALA A 107 -7.77 -1.20 -0.69
CA ALA A 107 -7.46 -0.69 -2.03
C ALA A 107 -6.03 -1.05 -2.48
N ARG A 108 -5.04 -0.91 -1.58
CA ARG A 108 -3.63 -1.28 -1.87
C ARG A 108 -3.46 -2.79 -2.00
N ARG A 109 -4.19 -3.59 -1.22
CA ARG A 109 -4.21 -5.06 -1.37
C ARG A 109 -4.74 -5.46 -2.74
N ALA A 110 -5.85 -4.85 -3.19
CA ALA A 110 -6.39 -5.11 -4.51
C ALA A 110 -5.36 -4.79 -5.61
N GLN A 111 -4.66 -3.65 -5.51
CA GLN A 111 -3.58 -3.29 -6.44
C GLN A 111 -2.42 -4.30 -6.43
N LEU A 112 -2.04 -4.82 -5.26
CA LEU A 112 -1.02 -5.85 -5.14
C LEU A 112 -1.44 -7.17 -5.81
N LEU A 113 -2.71 -7.56 -5.70
CA LEU A 113 -3.23 -8.83 -6.22
C LEU A 113 -3.56 -8.78 -7.72
N GLN A 114 -3.73 -7.60 -8.30
CA GLN A 114 -3.97 -7.40 -9.73
C GLN A 114 -2.69 -7.42 -10.57
N ASN A 115 -1.50 -7.27 -9.94
CA ASN A 115 -0.18 -7.28 -10.57
C ASN A 115 0.54 -8.63 -10.37
#